data_AF-A0A9X9X3L1-F1
#
_entry.id   AF-A0A9X9X3L1-F1
#
_cell.length_a   1.000
_cell.length_b   1.000
_cell.length_c   1.000
_cell.angle_alpha   90.00
_cell.angle_beta   90.00
_cell.angle_gamma   90.00
#
_symmetry.space_group_name_H-M   'P 1'
#
loop_
_entity.id
_entity.type
_entity.pdbx_description
1 polymer ?
#
loop_
_entity_poly.entity_id
_entity_poly.type
_entity_poly.pdbx_seq_one_letter_code
_entity_poly.pdbx_strand_id
1 'polypeptide(L)'
;MVLALAILLVLALPAAAQAPPTCTPEIQGQAACMAGKLCECRFERGGQLTGRPDRFAWDCGVMRPMCPPDPTISQPQPWVPPVGVWVGPGGPRR
;
A
#
# COMPACT_ATOMS: atom_id res chain seq x y z
N MET A 1 -12.80 9.04 37.33
CA MET A 1 -12.69 9.88 36.11
C MET A 1 -11.26 9.96 35.56
N VAL A 2 -10.23 10.12 36.39
CA VAL A 2 -8.81 10.19 35.95
C VAL A 2 -8.36 8.96 35.15
N LEU A 3 -8.78 7.75 35.55
CA LEU A 3 -8.42 6.50 34.88
C LEU A 3 -8.96 6.41 33.43
N ALA A 4 -10.17 6.91 33.19
CA ALA A 4 -10.79 6.92 31.86
C ALA A 4 -10.06 7.88 30.91
N LEU A 5 -9.62 9.03 31.43
CA LEU A 5 -8.83 10.00 30.67
C LEU A 5 -7.48 9.41 30.26
N ALA A 6 -6.82 8.67 31.17
CA ALA A 6 -5.55 8.02 30.88
C ALA A 6 -5.68 6.94 29.78
N ILE A 7 -6.75 6.16 29.78
CA ILE A 7 -7.02 5.14 28.76
C ILE A 7 -7.25 5.76 27.38
N LEU A 8 -7.99 6.88 27.33
CA LEU A 8 -8.22 7.64 26.09
C LEU A 8 -6.91 8.20 25.49
N LEU A 9 -5.95 8.59 26.33
CA LEU A 9 -4.64 9.05 25.84
C LEU A 9 -3.80 7.92 25.22
N VAL A 10 -3.90 6.69 25.71
CA VAL A 10 -3.16 5.54 25.16
C VAL A 10 -3.71 5.08 23.81
N LEU A 11 -5.00 5.30 23.54
CA LEU A 11 -5.61 5.00 22.24
C LEU A 11 -5.29 6.04 21.16
N ALA A 12 -4.77 7.21 21.54
CA ALA A 12 -4.43 8.29 20.63
C ALA A 12 -3.00 8.21 20.08
N LEU A 13 -2.24 7.13 20.36
CA LEU A 13 -0.91 6.98 19.77
C LEU A 13 -1.05 6.82 18.25
N PRO A 14 -0.37 7.66 17.44
CA PRO A 14 -0.36 7.49 16.00
C PRO A 14 0.31 6.15 15.70
N ALA A 15 -0.34 5.32 14.88
CA ALA A 15 0.26 4.10 14.38
C ALA A 15 1.55 4.49 13.64
N ALA A 16 2.71 4.14 14.21
CA ALA A 16 4.00 4.43 13.62
C ALA A 16 4.13 3.63 12.32
N ALA A 17 3.97 4.31 11.19
CA ALA A 17 4.37 3.78 9.89
C ALA A 17 5.86 3.45 10.00
N GLN A 18 6.22 2.19 9.73
CA GLN A 18 7.61 1.74 9.80
C GLN A 18 8.46 2.60 8.87
N ALA A 19 9.54 3.18 9.39
CA ALA A 19 10.44 3.99 8.58
C ALA A 19 10.93 3.12 7.41
N PRO A 20 10.82 3.60 6.15
CA PRO A 20 11.26 2.81 5.02
C PRO A 20 12.74 2.45 5.18
N PRO A 21 13.13 1.20 4.89
CA PRO A 21 14.51 0.78 5.02
C PRO A 21 15.40 1.67 4.15
N THR A 22 16.57 2.05 4.66
CA THR A 22 17.54 2.82 3.89
C THR A 22 17.96 2.01 2.67
N CYS A 23 17.94 2.61 1.48
CA CYS A 23 18.46 1.99 0.27
C CYS A 23 19.99 1.90 0.39
N THR A 24 20.49 0.69 0.61
CA THR A 24 21.91 0.36 0.74
C THR A 24 22.31 -0.63 -0.35
N PRO A 25 23.61 -0.80 -0.66
CA PRO A 25 24.05 -1.75 -1.68
C PRO A 25 23.55 -3.19 -1.45
N GLU A 26 23.35 -3.60 -0.20
CA GLU A 26 22.89 -4.94 0.15
C GLU A 26 21.45 -5.23 -0.31
N ILE A 27 20.63 -4.19 -0.45
CA ILE A 27 19.22 -4.30 -0.89
C ILE A 27 19.01 -3.70 -2.28
N GLN A 28 20.08 -3.50 -3.05
CA GLN A 28 19.97 -3.06 -4.43
C GLN A 28 19.08 -4.03 -5.24
N GLY A 29 18.15 -3.49 -6.02
CA GLY A 29 17.18 -4.25 -6.81
C GLY A 29 15.96 -4.74 -6.01
N GLN A 30 15.92 -4.51 -4.70
CA GLN A 30 14.72 -4.80 -3.90
C GLN A 30 13.65 -3.74 -4.14
N ALA A 31 12.38 -4.18 -4.04
CA ALA A 31 11.22 -3.31 -4.12
C ALA A 31 10.54 -3.16 -2.75
N ALA A 32 10.13 -1.94 -2.42
CA ALA A 32 9.43 -1.62 -1.18
C ALA A 32 8.23 -0.71 -1.46
N CYS A 33 7.14 -0.93 -0.74
CA CYS A 33 5.97 -0.07 -0.83
C CYS A 33 6.17 1.19 0.01
N MET A 34 6.22 2.36 -0.63
CA MET A 34 6.28 3.66 0.05
C MET A 34 5.19 4.58 -0.48
N ALA A 35 4.37 5.13 0.43
CA ALA A 35 3.25 6.00 0.09
C ALA A 35 2.31 5.43 -1.00
N GLY A 36 2.07 4.12 -0.98
CA GLY A 36 1.19 3.43 -1.95
C GLY A 36 1.81 3.27 -3.35
N LYS A 37 3.10 3.54 -3.52
CA LYS A 37 3.87 3.27 -4.74
C LYS A 37 4.92 2.20 -4.49
N LEU A 38 5.07 1.29 -5.45
CA LEU A 38 6.12 0.30 -5.42
C LEU A 38 7.41 0.99 -5.86
N CYS A 39 8.35 1.22 -4.94
CA CYS A 39 9.64 1.82 -5.26
C CYS A 39 10.72 0.76 -5.31
N GLU A 40 11.80 1.00 -6.05
CA GLU A 40 12.93 0.08 -6.17
C GLU A 40 14.21 0.78 -5.74
N CYS A 41 15.08 0.05 -5.03
CA CYS A 41 16.37 0.55 -4.60
C CYS A 41 17.38 0.42 -5.76
N ARG A 42 17.81 1.56 -6.31
CA ARG A 42 18.76 1.60 -7.43
C ARG A 42 19.95 2.49 -7.11
N PHE A 43 21.09 2.17 -7.73
CA PHE A 43 22.25 3.04 -7.74
C PHE A 43 22.01 4.19 -8.74
N GLU A 44 21.92 5.40 -8.23
CA GLU A 44 21.81 6.63 -9.01
C GLU A 44 23.21 7.21 -9.19
N ARG A 45 23.66 7.28 -10.45
CA ARG A 45 24.92 7.95 -10.78
C ARG A 45 24.76 9.46 -10.61
N GLY A 46 25.65 10.01 -9.82
CA GLY A 46 25.83 11.42 -9.63
C GLY A 46 26.22 12.12 -10.93
N GLY A 47 25.84 13.38 -11.05
CA GLY A 47 26.21 14.23 -12.17
C GLY A 47 27.14 15.33 -11.70
N GLN A 48 28.34 15.41 -12.30
CA GLN A 48 29.31 16.49 -12.06
C GLN A 48 28.70 17.87 -12.28
N LEU A 49 27.83 18.01 -13.29
CA LEU A 49 27.11 19.27 -13.60
C LEU A 49 26.09 19.66 -12.52
N THR A 50 25.53 18.69 -11.80
CA THR A 50 24.51 18.92 -10.76
C THR A 50 25.09 18.95 -9.35
N GLY A 51 26.40 18.69 -9.19
CA GLY A 51 27.06 18.55 -7.89
C GLY A 51 26.51 17.42 -7.02
N ARG A 52 25.82 16.45 -7.62
CA ARG A 52 25.15 15.38 -6.88
C ARG A 52 26.07 14.15 -6.82
N PRO A 53 26.37 13.60 -5.63
CA PRO A 53 27.22 12.43 -5.50
C PRO A 53 26.49 11.16 -5.94
N ASP A 54 27.27 10.15 -6.31
CA ASP A 54 26.80 8.78 -6.49
C ASP A 54 26.16 8.27 -5.20
N ARG A 55 24.98 7.65 -5.31
CA ARG A 55 24.28 7.12 -4.14
C ARG A 55 23.28 6.03 -4.49
N PHE A 56 22.98 5.19 -3.50
CA PHE A 56 21.82 4.33 -3.53
C PHE A 56 20.58 5.15 -3.13
N ALA A 57 19.57 5.14 -3.98
CA ALA A 57 18.33 5.86 -3.74
C ALA A 57 17.12 5.03 -4.13
N TRP A 58 16.04 5.22 -3.38
CA TRP A 58 14.73 4.73 -3.78
C TRP A 58 14.26 5.53 -4.99
N ASP A 59 14.17 4.85 -6.12
CA ASP A 59 13.47 5.40 -7.26
C ASP A 59 11.98 5.07 -7.03
N CYS A 60 11.12 6.09 -7.07
CA CYS A 60 9.66 6.00 -6.96
C CYS A 60 8.96 6.74 -8.11
N GLY A 61 9.63 6.83 -9.28
CA GLY A 61 9.16 7.59 -10.44
C GLY A 61 7.74 7.25 -10.91
N VAL A 62 7.13 8.15 -11.67
CA VAL A 62 5.72 8.06 -12.09
C VAL A 62 5.34 6.77 -12.84
N MET A 63 6.31 6.14 -13.51
CA MET A 63 6.11 4.89 -14.25
C MET A 63 6.04 3.65 -13.34
N ARG A 64 6.33 3.79 -12.04
CA ARG A 64 6.21 2.69 -11.08
C ARG A 64 4.74 2.40 -10.76
N PRO A 65 4.35 1.13 -10.68
CA PRO A 65 2.99 0.75 -10.32
C PRO A 65 2.67 1.11 -8.86
N MET A 66 1.38 1.11 -8.54
CA MET A 66 0.93 1.12 -7.15
C MET A 66 1.31 -0.19 -6.45
N CYS A 67 1.40 -0.14 -5.12
CA CYS A 67 1.64 -1.35 -4.34
C CYS A 67 0.51 -2.37 -4.55
N PRO A 68 0.83 -3.67 -4.51
CA PRO A 68 -0.20 -4.70 -4.53
C PRO A 68 -1.16 -4.51 -3.34
N PRO A 69 -2.45 -4.82 -3.50
CA PRO A 69 -3.39 -4.82 -2.39
C PRO A 69 -2.90 -5.81 -1.32
N ASP A 70 -2.95 -5.38 -0.06
CA ASP A 70 -2.55 -6.20 1.07
C ASP A 70 -3.36 -7.51 1.06
N PRO A 71 -2.72 -8.68 0.98
CA PRO A 71 -3.42 -9.97 0.88
C PRO A 71 -4.20 -10.31 2.16
N THR A 72 -3.89 -9.63 3.26
CA THR A 72 -4.57 -9.75 4.55
C THR A 72 -5.87 -8.95 4.58
N ILE A 73 -6.03 -7.96 3.70
CA ILE A 73 -7.32 -7.29 3.46
C ILE A 73 -8.12 -8.18 2.50
N SER A 74 -8.93 -9.07 3.08
CA SER A 74 -9.99 -9.74 2.32
C SER A 74 -10.94 -8.70 1.73
N GLN A 75 -10.80 -8.43 0.43
CA GLN A 75 -11.78 -7.65 -0.33
C GLN A 75 -13.13 -8.37 -0.20
N PRO A 76 -14.20 -7.72 0.30
CA PRO A 76 -15.52 -8.34 0.31
C PRO A 76 -15.88 -8.69 -1.13
N GLN A 77 -15.98 -9.99 -1.41
CA GLN A 77 -16.38 -10.48 -2.73
C GLN A 77 -17.76 -9.90 -3.04
N PRO A 78 -17.95 -9.18 -4.17
CA PRO A 78 -19.28 -8.82 -4.61
C PRO A 78 -20.11 -10.09 -4.77
N TRP A 79 -21.26 -10.17 -4.10
CA TRP A 79 -22.17 -11.30 -4.26
C TRP A 79 -22.64 -11.37 -5.71
N VAL A 80 -22.12 -12.34 -6.47
CA VAL A 80 -22.62 -12.65 -7.81
C VAL A 80 -23.69 -13.73 -7.66
N PRO A 81 -24.95 -13.50 -8.07
CA PRO A 81 -25.93 -14.56 -8.11
C PRO A 81 -25.49 -15.61 -9.14
N PRO A 82 -25.72 -16.91 -8.88
CA PRO A 82 -25.45 -17.94 -9.87
C PRO A 82 -26.24 -17.64 -11.16
N VAL A 83 -25.53 -17.63 -12.29
CA VAL A 83 -26.14 -17.49 -13.61
C VAL A 83 -27.18 -18.61 -13.81
N GLY A 84 -28.47 -18.25 -13.80
CA GLY A 84 -29.55 -19.21 -14.03
C GLY A 84 -30.86 -18.97 -13.29
N VAL A 85 -30.92 -18.08 -12.30
CA VAL A 85 -32.18 -17.75 -11.61
C VAL A 85 -32.77 -16.45 -12.17
N TRP A 86 -33.64 -16.58 -13.18
CA TRP A 86 -34.58 -15.52 -13.56
C TRP A 86 -35.79 -15.61 -12.62
N VAL A 87 -35.82 -14.80 -11.56
CA VAL A 87 -37.05 -14.58 -10.77
C VAL A 87 -37.81 -13.42 -11.40
N GLY A 88 -38.60 -13.72 -12.44
CA GLY A 88 -39.55 -12.76 -13.00
C GLY A 88 -40.83 -12.72 -12.16
N PRO A 89 -41.38 -11.54 -11.81
CA PRO A 89 -42.66 -11.47 -11.14
C PRO A 89 -43.80 -11.57 -12.17
N GLY A 90 -44.41 -12.75 -12.31
CA GLY A 90 -45.58 -12.91 -13.18
C GLY A 90 -46.09 -14.36 -13.28
N GLY A 91 -47.16 -14.71 -12.55
CA GLY A 91 -47.73 -16.07 -12.48
C GLY A 91 -48.69 -16.45 -13.62
N PRO A 92 -49.53 -17.47 -13.42
CA PRO A 92 -50.87 -17.48 -14.02
C PRO A 92 -51.96 -17.63 -12.94
N ARG A 93 -52.93 -16.70 -12.93
CA ARG A 93 -54.26 -17.00 -12.39
C ARG A 93 -54.97 -17.90 -13.40
N ARG A 94 -55.33 -19.11 -12.99
CA ARG A 94 -56.48 -19.85 -13.53
C ARG A 94 -57.19 -20.53 -12.37
#